data_AF-M3C217-F1
#
_entry.id   AF-M3C217-F1
#
_cell.length_a   1.000
_cell.length_b   1.000
_cell.length_c   1.000
_cell.angle_alpha   90.00
_cell.angle_beta   90.00
_cell.angle_gamma   90.00
#
_symmetry.space_group_name_H-M   'P 1'
#
loop_
_entity.id
_entity.type
_entity.pdbx_description
1 polymer ?
#
loop_
_entity_poly.entity_id
_entity_poly.type
_entity_poly.pdbx_seq_one_letter_code
_entity_poly.pdbx_strand_id
1 'polypeptide(L)'
;MSRQTFKFADWTTTPDPKASATYSVFCRDSLNGADDDRNEDAEPCGWSFSVLDDKAEADKQQKAHVEDAGHRFFVEVSTCPTVVTPPPGSVLAGRLARLERATR
;
A
#
# COMPACT_ATOMS: atom_id res chain seq x y z
N MET A 1 -3.38 -50.36 7.15
CA MET A 1 -2.49 -49.19 7.35
C MET A 1 -3.34 -47.94 7.19
N SER A 2 -3.52 -47.16 8.26
CA SER A 2 -4.26 -45.88 8.18
C SER A 2 -3.37 -44.85 7.48
N ARG A 3 -3.83 -44.26 6.39
CA ARG A 3 -3.17 -43.12 5.74
C ARG A 3 -3.37 -41.91 6.65
N GLN A 4 -2.30 -41.45 7.31
CA GLN A 4 -2.32 -40.17 7.99
C GLN A 4 -2.38 -39.06 6.93
N THR A 5 -3.50 -38.34 6.88
CA THR A 5 -3.64 -37.13 6.07
C THR A 5 -3.17 -35.95 6.92
N PHE A 6 -2.01 -35.41 6.61
CA PHE A 6 -1.53 -34.17 7.24
C PHE A 6 -2.26 -32.99 6.61
N LYS A 7 -3.11 -32.31 7.39
CA LYS A 7 -3.68 -31.02 7.00
C LYS A 7 -2.79 -29.92 7.56
N PHE A 8 -2.12 -29.18 6.68
CA PHE A 8 -1.42 -27.97 7.08
C PHE A 8 -2.46 -26.86 7.18
N ALA A 9 -2.48 -26.16 8.33
CA ALA A 9 -3.32 -24.98 8.47
C ALA A 9 -2.74 -23.83 7.66
N ASP A 10 -3.61 -23.04 7.02
CA ASP A 10 -3.18 -21.91 6.19
C ASP A 10 -2.61 -20.80 7.07
N TRP A 11 -1.47 -20.27 6.64
CA TRP A 11 -0.85 -19.11 7.29
C TRP A 11 -1.78 -17.91 7.16
N THR A 12 -1.87 -17.12 8.23
CA THR A 12 -2.77 -15.97 8.26
C THR A 12 -1.97 -14.70 7.98
N THR A 13 -2.28 -14.03 6.86
CA THR A 13 -1.75 -12.72 6.53
C THR A 13 -2.71 -11.66 7.06
N THR A 14 -2.23 -10.77 7.91
CA THR A 14 -3.01 -9.64 8.45
C THR A 14 -2.27 -8.32 8.23
N PRO A 15 -2.95 -7.17 8.11
CA PRO A 15 -2.28 -5.87 8.15
C PRO A 15 -1.38 -5.75 9.39
N ASP A 16 -0.21 -5.15 9.24
CA ASP A 16 0.67 -4.87 10.37
C ASP A 16 0.07 -3.74 11.22
N PRO A 17 -0.37 -3.99 12.47
CA PRO A 17 -0.95 -2.96 13.32
C PRO A 17 0.07 -1.88 13.74
N LYS A 18 1.36 -2.08 13.49
CA LYS A 18 2.43 -1.13 13.81
C LYS A 18 2.92 -0.36 12.57
N ALA A 19 2.44 -0.70 11.39
CA ALA A 19 2.83 -0.04 10.16
C ALA A 19 1.68 0.79 9.61
N SER A 20 1.96 2.04 9.30
CA SER A 20 1.01 2.91 8.63
C SER A 20 0.88 2.52 7.15
N ALA A 21 -0.36 2.50 6.65
CA ALA A 21 -0.60 2.50 5.22
C ALA A 21 -0.10 3.82 4.64
N THR A 22 0.60 3.79 3.50
CA THR A 22 1.02 5.00 2.79
C THR A 22 0.28 5.10 1.48
N TYR A 23 -0.28 6.27 1.19
CA TYR A 23 -0.90 6.60 -0.10
C TYR A 23 -0.08 7.70 -0.74
N SER A 24 0.53 7.42 -1.89
CA SER A 24 1.31 8.39 -2.67
C SER A 24 0.62 8.62 -3.99
N VAL A 25 0.40 9.88 -4.34
CA VAL A 25 -0.29 10.27 -5.58
C VAL A 25 0.62 11.17 -6.40
N PHE A 26 0.67 10.92 -7.70
CA PHE A 26 1.45 11.67 -8.67
C PHE A 26 0.52 12.16 -9.79
N CYS A 27 0.58 13.45 -10.11
CA CYS A 27 -0.13 13.98 -11.28
C CYS A 27 0.58 13.53 -12.57
N ARG A 28 -0.15 12.82 -13.43
CA ARG A 28 0.33 12.27 -14.71
C ARG A 28 0.03 13.17 -15.90
N ASP A 29 -0.87 14.15 -15.76
CA ASP A 29 -1.25 15.03 -16.89
C ASP A 29 -0.09 15.85 -17.46
N SER A 30 1.00 15.94 -16.70
CA SER A 30 2.35 16.33 -17.08
C SER A 30 3.00 15.54 -18.22
N LEU A 31 2.49 14.35 -18.55
CA LEU A 31 3.08 13.44 -19.55
C LEU A 31 2.25 13.34 -20.84
N ASN A 32 1.06 13.95 -20.88
CA ASN A 32 0.17 13.89 -22.04
C ASN A 32 0.60 14.81 -23.20
N GLY A 33 1.75 15.49 -23.09
CA GLY A 33 2.47 16.10 -24.21
C GLY A 33 3.45 15.16 -24.93
N ALA A 34 3.66 13.93 -24.45
CA ALA A 34 4.61 12.98 -25.04
C ALA A 34 4.05 12.16 -26.21
N ASP A 35 2.72 12.17 -26.39
CA ASP A 35 2.04 11.41 -27.45
C ASP A 35 1.55 12.30 -28.61
N ASP A 36 1.64 13.62 -28.45
CA ASP A 36 1.31 14.62 -29.49
C ASP A 36 2.58 15.44 -29.77
N ASP A 37 3.22 15.18 -30.92
CA ASP A 37 4.44 15.84 -31.45
C ASP A 37 4.33 17.37 -31.63
N ARG A 38 3.33 18.02 -31.01
CA ARG A 38 3.01 19.44 -31.15
C ARG A 38 3.13 20.25 -29.87
N ASN A 39 3.55 19.65 -28.76
CA ASN A 39 3.65 20.34 -27.48
C ASN A 39 4.95 20.01 -26.72
N GLU A 40 6.09 20.24 -27.39
CA GLU A 40 7.45 20.11 -26.83
C GLU A 40 7.69 20.99 -25.58
N ASP A 41 6.87 22.02 -25.37
CA ASP A 41 6.99 22.99 -24.29
C ASP A 41 6.06 22.72 -23.08
N ALA A 42 5.35 21.59 -23.06
CA ALA A 42 4.50 21.25 -21.92
C ALA A 42 5.34 20.79 -20.73
N GLU A 43 5.65 21.73 -19.82
CA GLU A 43 6.33 21.44 -18.56
C GLU A 43 5.53 20.40 -17.74
N PRO A 44 6.20 19.38 -17.18
CA PRO A 44 5.53 18.42 -16.34
C PRO A 44 5.04 19.10 -15.06
N CYS A 45 3.73 19.03 -14.79
CA CYS A 45 3.07 19.49 -13.54
C CYS A 45 3.89 19.22 -12.27
N GLY A 46 4.57 18.08 -12.17
CA GLY A 46 5.49 17.76 -11.06
C GLY A 46 4.80 17.59 -9.69
N TRP A 47 3.49 17.78 -9.62
CA TRP A 47 2.73 17.70 -8.38
C TRP A 47 2.64 16.26 -7.88
N SER A 48 3.07 16.06 -6.63
CA SER A 48 2.96 14.79 -5.93
C SER A 48 2.88 15.01 -4.43
N PHE A 49 2.28 14.05 -3.72
CA PHE A 49 2.22 14.05 -2.26
C PHE A 49 2.10 12.62 -1.72
N SER A 50 2.34 12.47 -0.42
CA SER A 50 2.12 11.22 0.31
C SER A 50 1.40 11.50 1.63
N VAL A 51 0.42 10.66 1.97
CA VAL A 51 -0.28 10.68 3.28
C VAL A 51 -0.24 9.30 3.93
N LEU A 52 -0.25 9.30 5.26
CA LEU A 52 -0.25 8.08 6.08
C LEU A 52 -1.65 7.83 6.63
N ASP A 53 -2.10 6.58 6.56
CA ASP A 53 -3.34 6.04 7.16
C ASP A 53 -4.65 6.75 6.77
N ASP A 54 -4.63 7.70 5.84
CA ASP A 54 -5.78 8.51 5.48
C ASP A 54 -5.96 8.62 3.96
N LYS A 55 -6.63 7.61 3.39
CA LYS A 55 -7.03 7.62 1.98
C LYS A 55 -7.99 8.77 1.66
N ALA A 56 -8.82 9.21 2.61
CA ALA A 56 -9.77 10.29 2.38
C ALA A 56 -9.06 11.64 2.22
N GLU A 57 -7.98 11.86 2.99
CA GLU A 57 -7.12 13.03 2.81
C GLU A 57 -6.37 12.96 1.48
N ALA A 58 -5.95 11.77 1.02
CA ALA A 58 -5.37 11.60 -0.31
C ALA A 58 -6.36 12.02 -1.42
N ASP A 59 -7.60 11.54 -1.35
CA ASP A 59 -8.66 11.88 -2.31
C ASP A 59 -8.99 13.38 -2.30
N LYS A 60 -8.99 13.99 -1.11
CA LYS A 60 -9.23 15.42 -0.94
C LYS A 60 -8.14 16.26 -1.58
N GLN A 61 -6.86 15.90 -1.40
CA GLN A 61 -5.75 16.61 -2.03
C GLN A 61 -5.76 16.45 -3.55
N GLN A 62 -6.05 15.24 -4.04
CA GLN A 62 -6.23 15.00 -5.47
C GLN A 62 -7.36 15.87 -6.04
N LYS A 63 -8.51 15.91 -5.37
CA LYS A 63 -9.64 16.77 -5.77
C LYS A 63 -9.26 18.25 -5.78
N ALA A 64 -8.55 18.73 -4.76
CA ALA A 64 -8.08 20.12 -4.70
C ALA A 64 -7.16 20.43 -5.89
N HIS A 65 -6.26 19.51 -6.27
CA HIS A 65 -5.40 19.67 -7.45
C HIS A 65 -6.19 19.67 -8.77
N VAL A 66 -7.23 18.85 -8.90
CA VAL A 66 -8.14 18.89 -10.06
C VAL A 66 -8.81 20.26 -10.17
N GLU A 67 -9.26 20.84 -9.05
CA GLU A 67 -9.95 22.13 -9.03
C GLU A 67 -9.01 23.30 -9.34
N ASP A 68 -7.75 23.23 -8.87
CA ASP A 68 -6.74 24.28 -9.05
C ASP A 68 -6.08 24.24 -10.44
N ALA A 69 -5.65 23.05 -10.88
CA ALA A 69 -4.85 22.89 -12.10
C ALA A 69 -5.65 22.30 -13.29
N GLY A 70 -6.88 21.82 -13.06
CA GLY A 70 -7.70 21.19 -14.11
C GLY A 70 -7.26 19.79 -14.53
N HIS A 71 -6.16 19.27 -13.96
CA HIS A 71 -5.62 17.95 -14.24
C HIS A 71 -6.53 16.83 -13.72
N ARG A 72 -6.67 15.76 -14.50
CA ARG A 72 -7.59 14.63 -14.25
C ARG A 72 -6.88 13.29 -14.18
N PHE A 73 -5.65 13.18 -14.68
CA PHE A 73 -4.91 11.92 -14.71
C PHE A 73 -3.89 11.86 -13.57
N PHE A 74 -4.04 10.83 -12.73
CA PHE A 74 -3.20 10.60 -11.56
C PHE A 74 -2.75 9.14 -11.50
N VAL A 75 -1.57 8.92 -10.92
CA VAL A 75 -1.06 7.61 -10.53
C VAL A 75 -1.05 7.55 -9.02
N GLU A 76 -1.72 6.56 -8.44
CA GLU A 76 -1.71 6.30 -7.01
C GLU A 76 -0.94 5.01 -6.71
N VAL A 77 -0.05 5.08 -5.73
CA VAL A 77 0.65 3.94 -5.16
C VAL A 77 0.27 3.85 -3.69
N SER A 78 -0.32 2.73 -3.30
CA SER A 78 -0.61 2.43 -1.89
C SER A 78 0.27 1.30 -1.39
N THR A 79 0.79 1.44 -0.18
CA THR A 79 1.52 0.39 0.54
C THR A 79 0.81 0.10 1.85
N CYS A 80 0.36 -1.15 2.01
CA CYS A 80 -0.23 -1.65 3.26
C CYS A 80 0.64 -2.82 3.74
N PRO A 81 1.60 -2.58 4.64
CA PRO A 81 2.46 -3.64 5.14
C PRO A 81 1.62 -4.72 5.84
N THR A 82 1.97 -5.98 5.61
CA THR A 82 1.26 -7.12 6.20
C THR A 82 2.22 -7.99 7.00
N VAL A 83 1.72 -8.53 8.11
CA VAL A 83 2.41 -9.53 8.92
C VAL A 83 1.85 -10.90 8.55
N VAL A 84 2.76 -11.83 8.27
CA VAL A 84 2.44 -13.23 8.06
C VAL A 84 2.62 -13.95 9.40
N THR A 85 1.51 -14.42 9.97
CA THR A 85 1.50 -15.11 11.26
C THR A 85 1.30 -16.62 11.06
N PRO A 86 2.00 -17.45 11.84
CA PRO A 86 1.81 -18.88 11.77
C PRO A 86 0.41 -19.26 12.28
N PRO A 87 -0.19 -20.35 11.78
CA PRO A 87 -1.53 -20.76 12.19
C PRO A 87 -1.63 -20.90 13.72
N PRO A 88 -2.75 -20.46 14.33
CA PRO A 88 -3.00 -20.66 15.75
C PRO A 88 -2.84 -22.13 16.14
N GLY A 89 -2.14 -22.39 17.24
CA GLY A 89 -1.89 -23.75 17.73
C GLY A 89 -0.73 -24.49 17.04
N SER A 90 -0.09 -23.91 16.02
CA SER A 90 1.14 -24.48 15.45
C SER A 90 2.31 -24.43 16.45
N VAL A 91 3.24 -25.38 16.32
CA VAL A 91 4.48 -25.41 17.13
C VAL A 91 5.25 -24.09 17.00
N LEU A 92 5.25 -23.50 15.81
CA LEU A 92 5.90 -22.23 15.54
C LEU A 92 5.21 -21.06 16.26
N ALA A 93 3.87 -20.99 16.25
CA ALA A 93 3.11 -20.00 17.03
C ALA A 93 3.44 -20.07 18.52
N GLY A 94 3.54 -21.29 19.07
CA GLY A 94 3.93 -21.51 20.46
C GLY A 94 5.38 -21.08 20.79
N ARG A 95 6.30 -21.17 19.82
CA ARG A 95 7.69 -20.70 19.98
C ARG A 95 7.77 -19.17 19.93
N LEU A 96 7.10 -18.53 18.99
CA LEU A 96 7.06 -17.06 18.89
C LEU A 96 6.47 -16.42 20.15
N ALA A 97 5.34 -16.94 20.65
CA ALA A 97 4.72 -16.44 21.88
C ALA A 97 5.58 -16.61 23.15
N ARG A 98 6.58 -17.52 23.14
CA ARG A 98 7.57 -17.63 24.23
C ARG A 98 8.67 -16.58 24.08
N LEU A 99 9.14 -16.34 22.86
CA LEU A 99 10.14 -15.32 22.57
C LEU A 99 9.63 -13.91 22.89
N GLU A 100 8.42 -13.56 22.47
CA GLU A 100 7.81 -12.25 22.73
C GLU A 100 7.60 -11.96 24.23
N ARG A 101 7.38 -13.00 25.03
CA ARG A 101 7.30 -12.86 26.50
C ARG A 101 8.67 -12.71 27.16
N ALA A 102 9.73 -13.23 26.55
CA ALA A 102 11.09 -13.12 27.07
C ALA A 102 11.75 -11.78 26.70
N THR A 103 11.22 -11.07 25.70
CA THR A 103 11.73 -9.77 25.25
C THR A 103 10.91 -8.57 25.73
N ARG A 104 9.89 -8.80 26.57
CA ARG A 104 9.16 -7.76 27.32
C ARG A 104 9.70 -7.67 28.74
#